data_AF-A0A2E5K5L2-F1
#
_entry.id   AF-A0A2E5K5L2-F1
#
_cell.length_a   1.000
_cell.length_b   1.000
_cell.length_c   1.000
_cell.angle_alpha   90.00
_cell.angle_beta   90.00
_cell.angle_gamma   90.00
#
_symmetry.space_group_name_H-M   'P 1'
#
loop_
_entity.id
_entity.type
_entity.pdbx_description
1 polymer ?
#
loop_
_entity_poly.entity_id
_entity_poly.type
_entity_poly.pdbx_seq_one_letter_code
_entity_poly.pdbx_strand_id
1 'polypeptide(L)' 'MKIFILLGFSLLLWGCDTVEPWEKGTLAQYTMLTDRDPLDPTMANHIYYTREASHGGSGVGGGGCGCN' A
#
# COMPACT_ATOMS: atom_id res chain seq x y z
N MET A 1 11.34 42.29 -8.87
CA MET A 1 10.34 41.32 -9.39
C MET A 1 10.85 39.88 -9.36
N LYS A 2 12.03 39.59 -9.92
CA LYS A 2 12.60 38.22 -9.98
C LYS A 2 12.90 37.58 -8.60
N ILE A 3 13.35 38.39 -7.63
CA ILE A 3 13.58 37.94 -6.24
C ILE A 3 12.28 37.45 -5.56
N PHE A 4 11.16 38.14 -5.78
CA PHE A 4 9.87 37.77 -5.17
C PHE A 4 9.32 36.46 -5.73
N ILE A 5 9.58 36.17 -7.01
CA ILE A 5 9.20 34.91 -7.65
C ILE A 5 10.01 33.74 -7.08
N LEU A 6 11.32 33.92 -6.90
CA LEU A 6 12.19 32.89 -6.32
C LEU A 6 11.83 32.58 -4.85
N LEU A 7 11.51 33.62 -4.07
CA LEU A 7 11.13 33.48 -2.67
C LEU A 7 9.75 32.81 -2.49
N GLY A 8 8.82 33.09 -3.42
CA GLY A 8 7.53 32.39 -3.47
C GLY A 8 7.68 30.91 -3.83
N PHE A 9 8.60 30.57 -4.74
CA PHE A 9 8.82 29.19 -5.17
C PHE A 9 9.46 28.31 -4.08
N SER A 10 10.36 28.86 -3.27
CA SER A 10 11.00 28.10 -2.17
C SER A 10 10.01 27.67 -1.07
N LEU A 11 8.92 28.42 -0.86
CA LEU A 11 7.88 28.09 0.12
C LEU A 11 7.06 26.87 -0.30
N LEU A 12 6.98 26.56 -1.60
CA LEU A 12 6.22 25.41 -2.11
C LEU A 12 6.97 24.08 -1.95
N LEU A 13 8.25 24.12 -1.62
CA LEU A 13 9.10 22.93 -1.46
C LEU A 13 9.25 22.48 0.00
N TRP A 14 8.53 23.12 0.93
CA TRP A 14 8.53 22.75 2.34
C TRP A 14 7.40 21.77 2.63
N GLY A 15 7.75 20.50 2.87
CA GLY A 15 6.76 19.46 3.21
C GLY A 15 7.35 18.09 3.54
N CYS A 16 8.67 17.96 3.59
CA CYS A 16 9.33 16.74 4.03
C CYS A 16 9.63 16.88 5.53
N ASP A 17 9.09 15.98 6.33
CA ASP A 17 9.33 15.92 7.77
C ASP A 17 9.75 14.49 8.14
N THR A 18 10.63 14.37 9.14
CA THR A 18 11.12 13.07 9.62
C THR A 18 10.20 12.56 10.72
N VAL A 19 9.35 11.59 10.38
CA VAL A 19 8.41 10.99 11.34
C VAL A 19 9.13 9.94 12.20
N GLU A 20 9.05 10.07 13.51
CA GLU A 20 9.66 9.08 14.39
C GLU A 20 8.82 7.79 14.53
N PRO A 21 9.44 6.63 14.81
CA PRO A 21 8.72 5.35 14.80
C PRO A 21 7.53 5.26 15.77
N TRP A 22 7.56 6.00 16.88
CA TRP A 22 6.50 6.00 17.90
C TRP A 22 5.30 6.87 17.51
N GLU A 23 5.47 7.83 16.60
CA GLU A 23 4.37 8.68 16.09
C GLU A 23 3.42 7.89 15.17
N LYS A 24 3.84 6.71 14.69
CA LYS A 24 2.98 5.85 13.88
C LYS A 24 1.64 5.55 14.55
N GLY A 25 1.59 5.44 15.89
CA GLY A 25 0.33 5.19 16.59
C GLY A 25 -0.69 6.32 16.46
N THR A 26 -0.24 7.57 16.39
CA THR A 26 -1.11 8.75 16.27
C THR A 26 -1.38 9.14 14.82
N LEU A 27 -0.42 8.88 13.92
CA LEU A 27 -0.52 9.17 12.48
C LEU A 27 -1.27 8.08 11.70
N ALA A 28 -1.28 6.83 12.18
CA ALA A 28 -2.01 5.75 11.52
C ALA A 28 -3.52 5.98 11.61
N GLN A 29 -4.15 6.12 10.45
CA GLN A 29 -5.61 6.22 10.34
C GLN A 29 -6.21 4.82 10.19
N TYR A 30 -7.49 4.68 10.57
CA TYR A 30 -8.26 3.45 10.38
C TYR A 30 -8.23 2.95 8.92
N THR A 31 -8.13 3.85 7.95
CA THR A 31 -8.05 3.54 6.52
C THR A 31 -6.75 2.87 6.09
N MET A 32 -5.68 2.95 6.89
CA MET A 32 -4.38 2.33 6.62
C MET A 32 -4.26 0.92 7.19
N LEU A 33 -5.27 0.43 7.93
CA LEU A 33 -5.31 -0.93 8.45
C LEU A 33 -5.47 -1.93 7.30
N THR A 34 -4.59 -2.93 7.25
CA THR A 34 -4.62 -3.97 6.21
C THR A 34 -5.80 -4.94 6.35
N ASP A 35 -6.39 -5.03 7.53
CA ASP A 35 -7.49 -5.92 7.90
C ASP A 35 -8.80 -5.15 8.12
N ARG A 36 -8.84 -3.88 7.71
CA ARG A 36 -10.01 -3.01 7.83
C ARG A 36 -11.25 -3.59 7.15
N ASP A 37 -11.06 -4.25 6.01
CA ASP A 37 -12.10 -4.87 5.21
C ASP A 37 -11.84 -6.38 5.16
N PRO A 38 -12.75 -7.22 5.68
CA PRO A 38 -12.58 -8.68 5.64
C PRO A 38 -12.55 -9.24 4.21
N LEU A 39 -13.03 -8.49 3.21
CA LEU A 39 -13.01 -8.91 1.80
C LEU A 39 -11.65 -8.65 1.13
N ASP A 40 -10.87 -7.68 1.63
CA ASP A 40 -9.58 -7.27 1.07
C ASP A 40 -8.62 -8.45 0.82
N PRO A 41 -8.35 -9.34 1.79
CA PRO A 41 -7.44 -10.47 1.56
C PRO A 41 -7.98 -11.45 0.51
N THR A 42 -9.29 -11.63 0.42
CA THR A 42 -9.90 -12.52 -0.58
C THR A 42 -9.70 -11.95 -1.98
N MET A 43 -9.89 -10.64 -2.15
CA MET A 43 -9.82 -9.99 -3.44
C MET A 43 -8.37 -9.77 -3.90
N ALA A 44 -7.46 -9.46 -2.97
CA ALA A 44 -6.03 -9.44 -3.22
C ALA A 44 -5.53 -10.81 -3.71
N ASN A 45 -5.94 -11.91 -3.05
CA ASN A 45 -5.61 -13.26 -3.50
C ASN A 45 -6.19 -13.56 -4.89
N HIS A 46 -7.45 -13.21 -5.15
CA HIS A 46 -8.07 -13.42 -6.46
C HIS A 46 -7.29 -12.72 -7.58
N ILE A 47 -6.87 -11.47 -7.37
CA ILE A 47 -6.04 -10.71 -8.32
C ILE A 47 -4.67 -11.38 -8.48
N TYR A 48 -4.00 -11.69 -7.36
CA TYR A 48 -2.67 -12.30 -7.36
C TYR A 48 -2.63 -13.61 -8.15
N TYR A 49 -3.56 -14.53 -7.89
CA TYR A 49 -3.59 -15.81 -8.60
C TYR A 49 -4.09 -15.70 -10.05
N THR A 50 -4.90 -14.69 -10.39
CA THR A 50 -5.32 -14.48 -11.78
C THR A 50 -4.21 -13.84 -12.62
N ARG A 51 -3.35 -13.01 -12.01
CA ARG A 51 -2.42 -12.15 -12.74
C ARG A 51 -0.95 -12.54 -12.58
N GLU A 52 -0.53 -12.88 -11.37
CA GLU A 52 0.88 -12.98 -10.99
C GLU A 52 1.29 -14.43 -10.64
N ALA A 53 0.36 -15.24 -10.14
CA ALA A 53 0.56 -16.66 -9.85
C ALA A 53 -0.54 -17.50 -10.52
N SER A 54 -0.51 -17.56 -11.86
CA SER A 54 -1.52 -18.19 -12.74
C SER A 54 -1.80 -19.68 -12.50
N HIS A 55 -1.13 -20.31 -11.53
CA HIS A 55 -1.23 -21.73 -11.21
C HIS A 55 -1.30 -21.92 -9.68
N GLY A 56 -2.52 -22.08 -9.16
CA GLY A 56 -2.80 -22.57 -7.81
C GLY A 56 -3.18 -21.49 -6.79
N GLY A 57 -4.49 -21.21 -6.68
CA GLY A 57 -5.05 -20.33 -5.67
C GLY A 57 -5.02 -20.91 -4.26
N SER A 58 -5.06 -20.03 -3.24
CA SER A 58 -4.93 -20.33 -1.81
C SER A 58 -5.98 -21.29 -1.21
N GLY A 59 -6.89 -21.86 -2.00
CA GLY A 59 -7.95 -22.75 -1.51
C GLY A 59 -8.80 -23.49 -2.55
N VAL A 60 -8.31 -23.72 -3.78
CA VAL A 60 -9.04 -24.56 -4.76
C VAL A 60 -8.60 -26.03 -4.64
N GLY A 61 -9.45 -26.82 -3.99
CA GLY A 61 -9.75 -28.25 -4.25
C GLY A 61 -8.59 -29.21 -4.55
N GLY A 62 -8.40 -30.21 -3.68
CA GLY A 62 -7.41 -31.26 -3.86
C GLY A 62 -7.45 -31.97 -5.23
N GLY A 63 -6.24 -32.34 -5.69
CA GLY A 63 -6.00 -33.32 -6.75
C GLY A 63 -5.46 -32.75 -8.06
N GLY A 64 -4.15 -32.54 -8.18
CA GLY A 64 -3.52 -32.33 -9.50
C GLY A 64 -2.09 -31.83 -9.46
N CYS A 65 -1.15 -32.75 -9.71
CA CYS A 65 0.29 -32.58 -10.00
C CYS A 65 0.94 -31.30 -9.42
N GLY A 66 1.30 -31.36 -8.14
CA GLY A 66 2.15 -30.36 -7.53
C GLY A 66 3.45 -30.16 -8.32
N CYS A 67 3.60 -28.95 -8.85
CA CYS A 67 4.89 -28.38 -9.21
C CYS A 67 5.02 -27.03 -8.49
N ASN A 68 5.45 -27.11 -7.23
CA ASN A 68 6.46 -26.22 -6.64
C ASN A 68 7.36 -27.10 -5.76
#